data_AF-A0A1C3NR13-F1
#
_entry.id   AF-A0A1C3NR13-F1
#
_cell.length_a   1.000
_cell.length_b   1.000
_cell.length_c   1.000
_cell.angle_alpha   90.00
_cell.angle_beta   90.00
_cell.angle_gamma   90.00
#
_symmetry.space_group_name_H-M   'P 1'
#
loop_
_entity.id
_entity.type
_entity.pdbx_description
1 polymer ?
#
loop_
_entity_poly.entity_id
_entity_poly.type
_entity_poly.pdbx_seq_one_letter_code
_entity_poly.pdbx_strand_id
1 'polypeptide(L)'
;MRVAVAVATDAELIKRDRLGDDGGWLRAAVKTRHLAQRLDGCRYLPGELSARVAASFMLDRVAGPRWLAVGDAAASFDPLAAQGIHKAISDGLLAATSLTTALTTDTDLSDDYATAVQARFSEYLINRNHFYNLERRWPDSAFWARRQARLDLAAVA
;
A
#
# COMPACT_ATOMS: atom_id res chain seq x y z
N MET A 1 -18.19 -15.81 12.65
CA MET A 1 -17.00 -15.41 11.86
C MET A 1 -17.21 -13.98 11.38
N ARG A 2 -16.17 -13.13 11.39
CA ARG A 2 -16.22 -11.78 10.78
C ARG A 2 -15.46 -11.81 9.46
N VAL A 3 -15.97 -11.11 8.45
CA VAL A 3 -15.33 -10.99 7.13
C VAL A 3 -15.05 -9.52 6.88
N ALA A 4 -13.81 -9.20 6.55
CA ALA A 4 -13.42 -7.87 6.06
C ALA A 4 -13.45 -7.88 4.53
N VAL A 5 -14.09 -6.88 3.94
CA VAL A 5 -14.11 -6.66 2.49
C VAL A 5 -13.57 -5.27 2.22
N ALA A 6 -12.64 -5.16 1.28
CA ALA A 6 -12.02 -3.89 0.92
C ALA A 6 -11.97 -3.76 -0.59
N VAL A 7 -12.00 -2.51 -1.06
CA VAL A 7 -11.68 -2.15 -2.45
C VAL A 7 -10.57 -1.11 -2.41
N ALA A 8 -9.54 -1.30 -3.23
CA ALA A 8 -8.56 -0.27 -3.50
C ALA A 8 -8.95 0.40 -4.81
N THR A 9 -9.22 1.70 -4.79
CA THR A 9 -9.58 2.47 -5.98
C THR A 9 -9.17 3.92 -5.86
N ASP A 10 -9.30 4.70 -6.93
CA ASP A 10 -8.98 6.11 -6.93
C ASP A 10 -10.07 6.91 -6.21
N ALA A 11 -9.70 7.97 -5.48
CA ALA A 11 -10.63 8.76 -4.67
C ALA A 11 -11.80 9.35 -5.49
N GLU A 12 -11.56 9.67 -6.74
CA GLU A 12 -12.60 10.10 -7.69
C GLU A 12 -13.66 9.01 -7.91
N LEU A 13 -13.24 7.75 -8.08
CA LEU A 13 -14.14 6.62 -8.31
C LEU A 13 -14.95 6.31 -7.05
N ILE A 14 -14.37 6.48 -5.86
CA ILE A 14 -15.11 6.39 -4.58
C ILE A 14 -16.27 7.38 -4.56
N LYS A 15 -16.04 8.63 -4.96
CA LYS A 15 -17.07 9.68 -4.99
C LYS A 15 -18.12 9.41 -6.06
N ARG A 16 -17.68 9.12 -7.29
CA ARG A 16 -18.55 8.84 -8.44
C ARG A 16 -19.50 7.66 -8.17
N ASP A 17 -18.95 6.56 -7.67
CA ASP A 17 -19.69 5.31 -7.45
C ASP A 17 -20.29 5.21 -6.05
N ARG A 18 -20.14 6.29 -5.25
CA ARG A 18 -20.73 6.39 -3.91
C ARG A 18 -20.26 5.30 -2.95
N LEU A 19 -19.01 4.84 -3.10
CA LEU A 19 -18.45 3.74 -2.30
C LEU A 19 -18.14 4.13 -0.85
N GLY A 20 -18.19 5.42 -0.53
CA GLY A 20 -18.05 5.93 0.84
C GLY A 20 -19.35 5.94 1.63
N ASP A 21 -20.48 5.58 1.02
CA ASP A 21 -21.76 5.39 1.73
C ASP A 21 -22.14 3.91 1.79
N ASP A 22 -22.72 3.50 2.92
CA ASP A 22 -23.09 2.10 3.20
C ASP A 22 -23.94 1.48 2.09
N GLY A 23 -24.88 2.25 1.53
CA GLY A 23 -25.76 1.79 0.46
C GLY A 23 -25.03 1.58 -0.88
N GLY A 24 -24.17 2.52 -1.27
CA GLY A 24 -23.36 2.46 -2.48
C GLY A 24 -22.31 1.36 -2.39
N TRP A 25 -21.65 1.25 -1.24
CA TRP A 25 -20.77 0.14 -0.92
C TRP A 25 -21.45 -1.21 -1.09
N LEU A 26 -22.60 -1.43 -0.44
CA LEU A 26 -23.31 -2.71 -0.49
C LEU A 26 -23.78 -3.02 -1.92
N ARG A 27 -24.34 -2.03 -2.63
CA ARG A 27 -24.73 -2.18 -4.05
C ARG A 27 -23.56 -2.58 -4.94
N ALA A 28 -22.36 -2.05 -4.69
CA ALA A 28 -21.17 -2.42 -5.44
C ALA A 28 -20.69 -3.83 -5.08
N ALA A 29 -20.64 -4.17 -3.80
CA ALA A 29 -20.17 -5.47 -3.32
C ALA A 29 -21.00 -6.65 -3.86
N VAL A 30 -22.34 -6.53 -3.85
CA VAL A 30 -23.24 -7.59 -4.33
C VAL A 30 -23.26 -7.75 -5.86
N LYS A 31 -22.74 -6.77 -6.62
CA LYS A 31 -22.58 -6.87 -8.08
C LYS A 31 -21.34 -7.65 -8.50
N THR A 32 -20.45 -7.99 -7.56
CA THR A 32 -19.23 -8.73 -7.90
C THR A 32 -19.53 -10.20 -8.19
N ARG A 33 -18.89 -10.76 -9.22
CA ARG A 33 -19.10 -12.16 -9.62
C ARG A 33 -18.72 -13.16 -8.52
N HIS A 34 -17.61 -12.92 -7.83
CA HIS A 34 -17.02 -13.89 -6.90
C HIS A 34 -17.22 -13.55 -5.42
N LEU A 35 -17.32 -12.26 -5.05
CA LEU A 35 -17.53 -11.92 -3.64
C LEU A 35 -19.01 -12.03 -3.27
N ALA A 36 -19.95 -11.69 -4.15
CA ALA A 36 -21.38 -11.72 -3.81
C ALA A 36 -21.83 -13.09 -3.26
N GLN A 37 -21.38 -14.19 -3.87
CA GLN A 37 -21.68 -15.54 -3.38
C GLN A 37 -21.06 -15.84 -2.01
N ARG A 38 -19.87 -15.30 -1.72
CA ARG A 38 -19.20 -15.47 -0.42
C ARG A 38 -19.78 -14.57 0.68
N LEU A 39 -20.49 -13.52 0.28
CA LEU A 39 -21.16 -12.59 1.18
C LEU A 39 -22.60 -13.01 1.47
N ASP A 40 -23.11 -14.06 0.81
CA ASP A 40 -24.44 -14.57 1.10
C ASP A 40 -24.55 -15.02 2.57
N GLY A 41 -25.67 -14.70 3.20
CA GLY A 41 -25.88 -14.90 4.65
C GLY A 41 -25.05 -14.02 5.59
N CYS A 42 -24.13 -13.18 5.08
CA CYS A 42 -23.40 -12.23 5.92
C CYS A 42 -24.28 -11.05 6.31
N ARG A 43 -24.24 -10.66 7.59
CA ARG A 43 -24.86 -9.42 8.06
C ARG A 43 -23.88 -8.27 7.92
N TYR A 44 -24.25 -7.27 7.12
CA TYR A 44 -23.53 -6.01 7.04
C TYR A 44 -23.62 -5.24 8.38
N LEU A 45 -22.55 -4.55 8.76
CA LEU A 45 -22.47 -3.74 9.97
C LEU A 45 -22.43 -2.25 9.58
N PRO A 46 -23.57 -1.52 9.65
CA PRO A 46 -23.64 -0.11 9.28
C PRO A 46 -22.72 0.75 10.14
N GLY A 47 -22.17 1.81 9.55
CA GLY A 47 -21.27 2.75 10.24
C GLY A 47 -19.85 2.25 10.50
N GLU A 48 -19.51 0.99 10.15
CA GLU A 48 -18.14 0.49 10.19
C GLU A 48 -17.35 0.73 8.88
N LEU A 49 -18.02 1.25 7.84
CA LEU A 49 -17.37 1.59 6.58
C LEU A 49 -16.39 2.73 6.78
N SER A 50 -15.16 2.55 6.29
CA SER A 50 -14.15 3.59 6.35
C SER A 50 -13.29 3.62 5.09
N ALA A 51 -12.90 4.82 4.70
CA ALA A 51 -11.95 5.05 3.62
C ALA A 51 -10.62 5.51 4.21
N ARG A 52 -9.52 5.02 3.64
CA ARG A 52 -8.15 5.40 3.98
C ARG A 52 -7.37 5.63 2.70
N VAL A 53 -6.45 6.59 2.74
CA VAL A 53 -5.49 6.78 1.65
C VAL A 53 -4.45 5.67 1.76
N ALA A 54 -4.27 4.92 0.67
CA ALA A 54 -3.28 3.84 0.58
C ALA A 54 -2.23 4.20 -0.50
N ALA A 55 -1.57 5.34 -0.28
CA ALA A 55 -0.56 5.84 -1.20
C ALA A 55 0.77 5.11 -1.00
N SER A 56 1.44 4.83 -2.10
CA SER A 56 2.84 4.44 -2.11
C SER A 56 3.71 5.69 -1.97
N PHE A 57 4.57 5.75 -0.97
CA PHE A 57 5.53 6.84 -0.81
C PHE A 57 6.75 6.36 -0.01
N MET A 58 7.82 7.12 -0.10
CA MET A 58 9.00 7.02 0.76
C MET A 58 9.40 8.44 1.15
N LEU A 59 9.86 8.65 2.39
CA LEU A 59 10.44 9.94 2.78
C LEU A 59 11.71 10.22 1.97
N ASP A 60 11.92 11.49 1.60
CA ASP A 60 13.18 11.94 0.95
C ASP A 60 14.41 11.60 1.81
N ARG A 61 14.21 11.59 3.13
CA ARG A 61 15.20 11.15 4.12
C ARG A 61 14.52 10.25 5.13
N VAL A 62 14.99 9.01 5.26
CA VAL A 62 14.45 8.02 6.21
C VAL A 62 15.27 7.90 7.50
N ALA A 63 16.47 8.50 7.54
CA ALA A 63 17.32 8.58 8.72
C ALA A 63 18.20 9.84 8.69
N GLY A 64 18.61 10.31 9.86
CA GLY A 64 19.53 11.42 10.02
C GLY A 64 20.17 11.43 11.41
N PRO A 65 20.85 12.52 11.80
CA PRO A 65 21.53 12.59 13.09
C PRO A 65 20.56 12.29 14.23
N ARG A 66 20.81 11.18 14.94
CA ARG A 66 20.04 10.71 16.10
C ARG A 66 18.56 10.40 15.84
N TRP A 67 18.15 10.13 14.60
CA TRP A 67 16.78 9.68 14.31
C TRP A 67 16.71 8.78 13.07
N LEU A 68 15.72 7.88 13.06
CA LEU A 68 15.30 7.16 11.87
C LEU A 68 13.78 6.96 11.87
N ALA A 69 13.20 6.80 10.69
CA ALA A 69 11.82 6.40 10.49
C ALA A 69 11.77 4.91 10.19
N VAL A 70 10.71 4.21 10.62
CA VAL A 70 10.51 2.77 10.42
C VAL A 70 9.10 2.48 9.89
N GLY A 71 8.92 1.33 9.22
CA GLY A 71 7.60 0.92 8.74
C GLY A 71 6.99 1.98 7.82
N ASP A 72 5.69 2.23 7.93
CA ASP A 72 4.99 3.18 7.05
C ASP A 72 5.44 4.64 7.26
N ALA A 73 6.10 4.96 8.38
CA ALA A 73 6.71 6.27 8.57
C ALA A 73 7.91 6.50 7.64
N ALA A 74 8.63 5.44 7.26
CA ALA A 74 9.75 5.53 6.32
C ALA A 74 9.30 5.39 4.87
N ALA A 75 8.50 4.35 4.60
CA ALA A 75 7.98 4.04 3.28
C ALA A 75 6.68 3.25 3.39
N SER A 76 5.61 3.74 2.77
CA SER A 76 4.31 3.07 2.71
C SER A 76 4.13 2.37 1.38
N PHE A 77 3.60 1.14 1.41
CA PHE A 77 3.35 0.33 0.23
C PHE A 77 1.84 0.26 -0.04
N ASP A 78 1.46 0.11 -1.30
CA ASP A 78 0.07 -0.18 -1.65
C ASP A 78 -0.32 -1.62 -1.26
N PRO A 79 -1.62 -1.89 -1.03
CA PRO A 79 -2.04 -3.14 -0.40
C PRO A 79 -2.05 -4.36 -1.32
N LEU A 80 -1.70 -4.22 -2.62
CA LEU A 80 -1.86 -5.26 -3.64
C LEU A 80 -1.23 -6.61 -3.25
N ALA A 81 -0.03 -6.57 -2.66
CA ALA A 81 0.76 -7.77 -2.33
C ALA A 81 0.85 -8.05 -0.82
N ALA A 82 0.07 -7.35 0.01
CA ALA A 82 0.08 -7.49 1.48
C ALA A 82 1.48 -7.41 2.13
N GLN A 83 2.41 -6.65 1.54
CA GLN A 83 3.81 -6.58 1.97
C GLN A 83 4.07 -5.67 3.18
N GLY A 84 3.12 -4.81 3.55
CA GLY A 84 3.34 -3.75 4.56
C GLY A 84 3.80 -4.27 5.93
N ILE A 85 3.15 -5.31 6.46
CA ILE A 85 3.49 -5.87 7.79
C ILE A 85 4.87 -6.53 7.77
N HIS A 86 5.14 -7.36 6.76
CA HIS A 86 6.43 -8.03 6.61
C HIS A 86 7.56 -7.01 6.50
N LYS A 87 7.37 -5.98 5.65
CA LYS A 87 8.30 -4.86 5.51
C LYS A 87 8.52 -4.12 6.83
N ALA A 88 7.45 -3.77 7.55
CA ALA A 88 7.56 -3.01 8.80
C ALA A 88 8.36 -3.76 9.87
N ILE A 89 8.18 -5.09 9.97
CA ILE A 89 8.97 -5.93 10.88
C ILE A 89 10.44 -5.96 10.46
N SER A 90 10.72 -6.19 9.17
CA SER A 90 12.09 -6.19 8.64
C SER A 90 12.80 -4.85 8.83
N ASP A 91 12.11 -3.74 8.59
CA ASP A 91 12.62 -2.39 8.84
C ASP A 91 12.91 -2.18 10.34
N GLY A 92 12.03 -2.65 11.23
CA GLY A 92 12.22 -2.55 12.68
C GLY A 92 13.44 -3.31 13.18
N LEU A 93 13.67 -4.52 12.67
CA LEU A 93 14.87 -5.32 13.01
C LEU A 93 16.16 -4.65 12.53
N LEU A 94 16.15 -4.12 11.31
CA LEU A 94 17.30 -3.41 10.77
C LEU A 94 17.59 -2.12 11.54
N ALA A 95 16.54 -1.34 11.83
CA ALA A 95 16.64 -0.12 12.62
C ALA A 95 17.19 -0.38 14.02
N ALA A 96 16.75 -1.44 14.70
CA ALA A 96 17.26 -1.82 16.02
C ALA A 96 18.77 -2.12 15.97
N THR A 97 19.22 -2.84 14.93
CA THR A 97 20.64 -3.11 14.70
C THR A 97 21.41 -1.81 14.49
N SER A 98 20.96 -0.93 13.59
CA SER A 98 21.63 0.34 13.28
C SER A 98 21.70 1.27 14.51
N LEU A 99 20.62 1.36 15.29
CA LEU A 99 20.58 2.16 16.53
C LEU A 99 21.52 1.60 17.59
N THR A 100 21.55 0.28 17.77
CA THR A 100 22.44 -0.35 18.75
C THR A 100 23.90 -0.04 18.41
N THR A 101 24.30 -0.22 17.16
CA THR A 101 25.65 0.13 16.70
C THR A 101 25.97 1.59 17.02
N ALA A 102 25.16 2.53 16.52
CA ALA A 102 25.36 3.97 16.71
C ALA A 102 25.49 4.38 18.18
N LEU A 103 24.62 3.83 19.06
CA LEU A 103 24.65 4.10 20.50
C LEU A 103 25.90 3.52 21.18
N THR A 104 26.38 2.35 20.75
CA THR A 104 27.56 1.70 21.35
C THR A 104 28.88 2.31 20.89
N THR A 105 28.93 2.84 19.67
CA THR A 105 30.13 3.47 19.09
C THR A 105 30.17 4.98 19.31
N ASP A 106 29.11 5.58 19.87
CA ASP A 106 28.91 7.03 19.99
C ASP A 106 29.10 7.76 18.64
N THR A 107 28.54 7.16 17.59
CA THR A 107 28.58 7.71 16.22
C THR A 107 27.16 7.97 15.72
N ASP A 108 27.06 8.78 14.66
CA ASP A 108 25.80 8.92 13.93
C ASP A 108 25.36 7.60 13.27
N LEU A 109 24.08 7.55 12.89
CA LEU A 109 23.53 6.41 12.16
C LEU A 109 24.20 6.28 10.79
N SER A 110 24.63 5.07 10.46
CA SER A 110 25.13 4.74 9.12
C SER A 110 24.05 4.93 8.06
N ASP A 111 24.48 5.32 6.86
CA ASP A 111 23.65 5.38 5.66
C ASP A 111 23.16 3.99 5.19
N ASP A 112 23.68 2.90 5.76
CA ASP A 112 23.28 1.53 5.43
C ASP A 112 21.77 1.31 5.60
N TYR A 113 21.19 1.86 6.67
CA TYR A 113 19.75 1.75 6.92
C TYR A 113 18.94 2.43 5.80
N ALA A 114 19.32 3.66 5.46
CA ALA A 114 18.65 4.43 4.42
C ALA A 114 18.78 3.77 3.05
N THR A 115 19.98 3.27 2.73
CA THR A 115 20.27 2.52 1.50
C THR A 115 19.41 1.28 1.39
N ALA A 116 19.26 0.52 2.48
CA ALA A 116 18.46 -0.69 2.51
C ALA A 116 16.95 -0.41 2.34
N VAL A 117 16.43 0.65 2.96
CA VAL A 117 15.03 1.08 2.77
C VAL A 117 14.79 1.51 1.32
N GLN A 118 15.70 2.31 0.74
CA GLN A 118 15.61 2.75 -0.66
C GLN A 118 15.62 1.56 -1.62
N ALA A 119 16.52 0.60 -1.43
CA ALA A 119 16.61 -0.60 -2.27
C ALA A 119 15.30 -1.41 -2.23
N ARG A 120 14.76 -1.66 -1.03
CA ARG A 120 13.47 -2.35 -0.86
C ARG A 120 12.32 -1.59 -1.52
N PHE A 121 12.28 -0.26 -1.40
CA PHE A 121 11.22 0.55 -2.01
C PHE A 121 11.29 0.51 -3.54
N SER A 122 12.49 0.57 -4.13
CA SER A 122 12.68 0.44 -5.57
C SER A 122 12.21 -0.92 -6.09
N GLU A 123 12.60 -2.01 -5.42
CA GLU A 123 12.14 -3.37 -5.76
C GLU A 123 10.61 -3.49 -5.66
N TYR A 124 10.03 -2.92 -4.60
CA TYR A 124 8.58 -2.85 -4.44
C TYR A 124 7.89 -2.15 -5.62
N LEU A 125 8.40 -1.01 -6.09
CA LEU A 125 7.78 -0.28 -7.21
C LEU A 125 7.80 -1.11 -8.50
N ILE A 126 8.90 -1.83 -8.77
CA ILE A 126 9.03 -2.74 -9.91
C ILE A 126 7.97 -3.84 -9.80
N ASN A 127 7.91 -4.53 -8.67
CA ASN A 127 6.97 -5.64 -8.44
C ASN A 127 5.52 -5.17 -8.53
N ARG A 128 5.18 -4.05 -7.88
CA ARG A 128 3.86 -3.45 -7.93
C ARG A 128 3.44 -3.17 -9.37
N ASN A 129 4.30 -2.50 -10.14
CA ASN A 129 3.98 -2.15 -11.52
C ASN A 129 3.85 -3.41 -12.38
N HIS A 130 4.69 -4.43 -12.16
CA HIS A 130 4.56 -5.73 -12.83
C HIS A 130 3.18 -6.34 -12.58
N PHE A 131 2.75 -6.48 -11.31
CA PHE A 131 1.47 -7.10 -10.99
C PHE A 131 0.26 -6.32 -11.54
N TYR A 132 0.26 -4.99 -11.49
CA TYR A 132 -0.82 -4.19 -12.09
C TYR A 132 -0.90 -4.37 -13.62
N ASN A 133 0.20 -4.67 -14.30
CA ASN A 133 0.24 -4.88 -15.75
C ASN A 133 -0.16 -6.28 -16.22
N LEU A 134 -0.22 -7.26 -15.31
CA LEU A 134 -0.71 -8.60 -15.63
C LEU A 134 -2.22 -8.61 -15.91
N GLU A 135 -2.97 -7.65 -15.35
CA GLU A 135 -4.41 -7.61 -15.53
C GLU A 135 -4.80 -7.12 -16.93
N ARG A 136 -5.61 -7.90 -17.66
CA ARG A 136 -6.05 -7.57 -19.03
C ARG A 136 -7.56 -7.71 -19.24
N ARG A 137 -8.30 -8.20 -18.25
CA ARG A 137 -9.74 -8.51 -18.33
C ARG A 137 -10.64 -7.27 -18.34
N TRP A 138 -10.13 -6.11 -17.92
CA TRP A 138 -10.92 -4.87 -17.76
C TRP A 138 -10.29 -3.69 -18.51
N PRO A 139 -10.25 -3.72 -19.86
CA PRO A 139 -9.64 -2.66 -20.66
C PRO A 139 -10.33 -1.29 -20.50
N ASP A 140 -11.65 -1.27 -20.27
CA ASP A 140 -12.44 -0.03 -20.13
C ASP A 140 -12.41 0.56 -18.71
N SER A 141 -11.66 -0.05 -17.79
CA SER A 141 -11.57 0.42 -16.41
C SER A 141 -10.55 1.54 -16.27
N ALA A 142 -11.02 2.73 -15.90
CA ALA A 142 -10.15 3.87 -15.59
C ALA A 142 -9.09 3.54 -14.52
N PHE A 143 -9.44 2.74 -13.51
CA PHE A 143 -8.51 2.31 -12.46
C PHE A 143 -7.31 1.54 -13.04
N TRP A 144 -7.58 0.56 -13.91
CA TRP A 144 -6.55 -0.31 -14.49
C TRP A 144 -5.72 0.44 -15.54
N ALA A 145 -6.37 1.20 -16.43
CA ALA A 145 -5.70 2.00 -17.45
C ALA A 145 -4.66 2.97 -16.85
N ARG A 146 -5.03 3.69 -15.77
CA ARG A 146 -4.11 4.61 -15.06
C ARG A 146 -2.88 3.91 -14.48
N ARG A 147 -3.01 2.65 -14.04
CA ARG A 147 -1.93 1.89 -13.41
C ARG A 147 -1.00 1.28 -14.43
N GLN A 148 -1.54 0.88 -15.58
CA GLN A 148 -0.76 0.37 -16.71
C GLN A 148 0.08 1.47 -17.36
N ALA A 149 -0.47 2.69 -17.45
CA ALA A 149 0.25 3.87 -17.94
C ALA A 149 1.37 4.39 -17.01
N ARG A 150 1.53 3.83 -15.79
CA ARG A 150 2.61 4.26 -14.86
C ARG A 150 4.01 3.93 -15.37
N LEU A 151 4.14 2.87 -16.17
CA LEU A 151 5.43 2.49 -16.75
C LEU A 151 5.90 3.52 -17.78
N ASP A 152 4.96 4.13 -18.51
CA ASP A 152 5.27 5.14 -19.54
C ASP A 152 5.86 6.42 -18.93
N LEU A 153 5.54 6.73 -17.67
CA LEU A 153 6.05 7.90 -16.95
C LEU A 153 7.46 7.70 -16.37
N ALA A 154 7.84 6.46 -16.04
CA ALA A 154 9.19 6.16 -15.54
C ALA A 154 10.25 6.07 -16.66
N ALA A 155 9.82 5.95 -17.92
CA ALA A 155 10.70 5.96 -19.08
C ALA A 155 11.08 7.39 -19.56
N VAL A 156 10.56 8.43 -18.90
CA VAL A 156 10.70 9.85 -19.30
C VAL A 156 11.36 10.71 -18.19
N ALA A 157 11.84 10.09 -17.11
CA ALA A 157 12.58 10.75 -16.03
C ALA A 157 13.99 10.16 -15.93
#